data_AF-A0A7V2CLT7-F1
#
_entry.id   AF-A0A7V2CLT7-F1
#
_cell.length_a   1.000
_cell.length_b   1.000
_cell.length_c   1.000
_cell.angle_alpha   90.00
_cell.angle_beta   90.00
_cell.angle_gamma   90.00
#
_symmetry.space_group_name_H-M   'P 1'
#
loop_
_entity.id
_entity.type
_entity.pdbx_description
1 polymer ?
#
loop_
_entity_poly.entity_id
_entity_poly.type
_entity_poly.pdbx_seq_one_letter_code
_entity_poly.pdbx_strand_id
1 'polypeptide(L)'
;MLNALIRFSLTHRTLVLAACVVVLVYGGYLSTTLPIDVFPDLDRPRVVILTECPGLSSEEVETQVTWPIETALLGASGVEAVRSQSSQDMNVIYVEFGWKTDIRYARQVVMERLATVPMPPGIRPQMTPPASIMGQIMHVGIHRRKGPQGGDLAAVGQTGFLAERTEVGNQPVLTLWRPRSRNDLTSWERVTVENRVWDGAAPSRTVTFTANGRSHTVRFYNPLEERMDLRTTVDWLVRPRLLKMPGIAEVIVMGGDKKQYQVLVDPEKLLEYNVSLQEVESAIKANNLNASGGILGEDQTERPVRV
;
A
#
# COMPACT_ATOMS: atom_id res chain seq x y z
N MET A 1 -36.86 -43.09 -32.97
CA MET A 1 -36.91 -41.83 -32.21
C MET A 1 -36.52 -40.62 -33.05
N LEU A 2 -35.40 -40.64 -33.79
CA LEU A 2 -34.99 -39.51 -34.66
C LEU A 2 -36.05 -39.09 -35.68
N ASN A 3 -36.69 -40.06 -36.35
CA ASN A 3 -37.76 -39.79 -37.33
C ASN A 3 -38.98 -39.08 -36.72
N ALA A 4 -39.28 -39.33 -35.44
CA ALA A 4 -40.38 -38.66 -34.75
C ALA A 4 -40.04 -37.18 -34.48
N LEU A 5 -38.78 -36.90 -34.12
CA LEU A 5 -38.27 -35.55 -33.90
C LEU A 5 -38.26 -34.73 -35.20
N ILE A 6 -37.79 -35.33 -36.30
CA ILE A 6 -37.81 -34.70 -37.64
C ILE A 6 -39.24 -34.41 -38.07
N ARG A 7 -40.15 -35.38 -37.90
CA ARG A 7 -41.56 -35.21 -38.24
C ARG A 7 -42.20 -34.10 -37.40
N PHE A 8 -41.92 -34.04 -36.10
CA PHE A 8 -42.39 -32.96 -35.21
C PHE A 8 -41.89 -31.58 -35.65
N SER A 9 -40.61 -31.44 -35.99
CA SER A 9 -40.02 -30.20 -36.49
C SER A 9 -40.62 -29.74 -37.82
N LEU A 10 -40.93 -30.67 -38.72
CA LEU A 10 -41.56 -30.38 -40.01
C LEU A 10 -43.03 -29.97 -39.85
N THR A 11 -43.78 -30.62 -38.94
CA THR A 11 -45.18 -30.27 -38.67
C THR A 11 -45.32 -28.91 -37.98
N HIS A 12 -44.40 -28.55 -37.06
CA HIS A 12 -44.43 -27.30 -36.29
C HIS A 12 -43.37 -26.29 -36.75
N ARG A 13 -43.21 -26.11 -38.07
CA ARG A 13 -42.16 -25.27 -38.67
C ARG A 13 -42.08 -23.84 -38.12
N THR A 14 -43.21 -23.23 -37.79
CA THR A 14 -43.28 -21.84 -37.25
C THR A 14 -42.74 -21.77 -35.82
N LEU A 15 -43.05 -22.76 -34.99
CA LEU A 15 -42.52 -22.86 -33.62
C LEU A 15 -41.01 -23.06 -33.65
N VAL A 16 -40.51 -23.92 -34.54
CA VAL A 16 -39.08 -24.13 -34.73
C VAL A 16 -38.39 -22.83 -35.17
N LEU A 17 -38.97 -22.11 -36.14
CA LEU A 17 -38.43 -20.82 -36.60
C LEU A 17 -38.40 -19.77 -35.47
N ALA A 18 -39.47 -19.66 -34.68
CA ALA A 18 -39.52 -18.77 -33.53
C ALA A 18 -38.45 -19.14 -32.47
N ALA A 19 -38.30 -20.43 -32.17
CA ALA A 19 -37.27 -20.92 -31.26
C ALA A 19 -35.85 -20.60 -31.77
N CYS A 20 -35.58 -20.78 -33.08
CA CYS A 20 -34.31 -20.40 -33.69
C CYS A 20 -34.04 -18.90 -33.57
N VAL A 21 -35.05 -18.05 -33.80
CA VAL A 21 -34.92 -16.59 -33.64
C VAL A 21 -34.62 -16.23 -32.19
N VAL A 22 -35.31 -16.86 -31.22
CA VAL A 22 -35.03 -16.66 -29.79
C VAL A 22 -33.60 -17.04 -29.44
N VAL A 23 -33.12 -18.20 -29.91
CA VAL A 23 -31.74 -18.66 -29.69
C VAL A 23 -30.73 -17.72 -30.35
N LEU A 24 -31.03 -17.21 -31.55
CA LEU A 24 -30.13 -16.28 -32.27
C LEU A 24 -30.05 -14.93 -31.55
N VAL A 25 -31.18 -14.37 -31.12
CA VAL A 25 -31.22 -13.10 -30.38
C VAL A 25 -30.55 -13.27 -29.01
N TYR A 26 -30.84 -14.35 -28.29
CA TYR A 26 -30.26 -14.60 -26.97
C TYR A 26 -28.75 -14.92 -27.06
N GLY A 27 -28.34 -15.72 -28.04
CA GLY A 27 -26.93 -16.01 -28.30
C GLY A 27 -26.15 -14.76 -28.75
N GLY A 28 -26.76 -13.92 -29.59
CA GLY A 28 -26.21 -12.61 -29.96
C GLY A 28 -26.05 -11.69 -28.76
N TYR A 29 -27.07 -11.62 -27.89
CA TYR A 29 -26.98 -10.88 -26.62
C TYR A 29 -25.85 -11.40 -25.73
N LEU A 30 -25.79 -12.72 -25.49
CA LEU A 30 -24.73 -13.34 -24.68
C LEU A 30 -23.33 -13.06 -25.25
N SER A 31 -23.17 -13.11 -26.57
CA SER A 31 -21.90 -12.81 -27.24
C SER A 31 -21.42 -11.38 -27.00
N THR A 32 -22.33 -10.43 -26.73
CA THR A 32 -21.95 -9.04 -26.41
C THR A 32 -21.64 -8.84 -24.92
N THR A 33 -22.09 -9.74 -24.05
CA THR A 33 -21.89 -9.63 -22.59
C THR A 33 -20.83 -10.58 -22.04
N LEU A 34 -20.35 -11.54 -22.84
CA LEU A 34 -19.37 -12.53 -22.41
C LEU A 34 -18.03 -11.83 -22.10
N PRO A 35 -17.47 -12.00 -20.89
CA PRO A 35 -16.14 -11.48 -20.60
C PRO A 35 -15.12 -12.15 -21.52
N ILE A 36 -14.32 -11.33 -22.19
CA ILE A 36 -13.21 -11.76 -23.02
C ILE A 36 -11.91 -11.58 -22.24
N ASP A 37 -11.04 -12.57 -22.28
CA ASP A 37 -9.69 -12.50 -21.73
C ASP A 37 -8.69 -12.86 -22.83
N VAL A 38 -7.49 -12.28 -22.77
CA VAL A 38 -6.43 -12.50 -23.77
C VAL A 38 -5.80 -13.88 -23.60
N PHE A 39 -5.71 -14.35 -22.35
CA PHE A 39 -5.15 -15.65 -22.01
C PHE A 39 -6.07 -16.41 -21.05
N PRO A 40 -6.13 -17.75 -21.13
CA PRO A 40 -6.74 -18.55 -20.09
C PRO A 40 -5.93 -18.44 -18.79
N ASP A 41 -6.57 -18.72 -17.66
CA ASP A 41 -5.87 -18.81 -16.38
C ASP A 41 -4.88 -19.99 -16.41
N LEU A 42 -3.58 -19.67 -16.31
CA LEU A 42 -2.48 -20.63 -16.29
C LEU A 42 -1.96 -20.88 -14.87
N ASP A 43 -2.57 -20.26 -13.86
CA ASP A 43 -2.07 -20.33 -12.50
C ASP A 43 -2.59 -21.57 -11.78
N ARG A 44 -1.64 -22.34 -11.25
CA ARG A 44 -1.97 -23.32 -10.21
C ARG A 44 -2.36 -22.56 -8.95
N PRO A 45 -3.42 -22.99 -8.21
CA PRO A 45 -3.78 -22.38 -6.94
C PRO A 45 -2.59 -22.43 -5.99
N ARG A 46 -2.06 -21.26 -5.65
CA ARG A 46 -0.92 -21.13 -4.74
C ARG A 46 -1.20 -20.09 -3.68
N VAL A 47 -0.73 -20.36 -2.47
CA VAL A 47 -0.80 -19.44 -1.34
C VAL A 47 0.63 -19.04 -0.99
N VAL A 48 0.91 -17.74 -1.02
CA VAL A 48 2.23 -17.22 -0.68
C VAL A 48 2.18 -16.60 0.72
N ILE A 49 3.09 -17.04 1.58
CA ILE A 49 3.28 -16.55 2.93
C ILE A 49 4.55 -15.70 2.93
N LEU A 50 4.44 -14.48 3.42
CA LEU A 50 5.55 -13.57 3.61
C LEU A 50 5.75 -13.36 5.11
N THR A 51 7.00 -13.51 5.56
CA THR A 51 7.36 -13.28 6.95
C THR A 51 8.53 -12.30 7.02
N GLU A 52 8.33 -11.16 7.67
CA GLU A 52 9.39 -10.20 7.99
C GLU A 52 10.09 -10.67 9.28
N CYS A 53 11.41 -10.85 9.21
CA CYS A 53 12.24 -11.44 10.27
C CYS A 53 13.41 -10.51 10.62
N PRO A 54 13.15 -9.26 11.04
CA PRO A 54 14.19 -8.24 11.17
C PRO A 54 15.26 -8.65 12.19
N GLY A 55 16.52 -8.62 11.77
CA GLY A 55 17.68 -8.89 12.61
C GLY A 55 18.12 -10.36 12.68
N LEU A 56 17.47 -11.27 11.96
CA LEU A 56 17.88 -12.68 11.86
C LEU A 56 18.80 -12.93 10.66
N SER A 57 19.81 -13.79 10.83
CA SER A 57 20.62 -14.30 9.71
C SER A 57 19.79 -15.25 8.84
N SER A 58 20.22 -15.50 7.59
CA SER A 58 19.53 -16.45 6.71
C SER A 58 19.39 -17.85 7.32
N GLU A 59 20.40 -18.33 8.07
CA GLU A 59 20.33 -19.62 8.75
C GLU A 59 19.34 -19.61 9.94
N GLU A 60 19.28 -18.51 10.68
CA GLU A 60 18.34 -18.34 11.78
C GLU A 60 16.91 -18.23 11.28
N VAL A 61 16.68 -17.50 10.18
CA VAL A 61 15.38 -17.43 9.50
C VAL A 61 14.92 -18.82 9.08
N GLU A 62 15.81 -19.60 8.46
CA GLU A 62 15.51 -20.97 8.05
C GLU A 62 15.09 -21.85 9.24
N THR A 63 15.91 -21.85 10.28
CA THR A 63 15.75 -22.78 11.41
C THR A 63 14.59 -22.37 12.33
N GLN A 64 14.41 -21.08 12.59
CA GLN A 64 13.44 -20.57 13.57
C GLN A 64 12.08 -20.22 12.97
N VAL A 65 12.01 -19.93 11.67
CA VAL A 65 10.79 -19.45 11.01
C VAL A 65 10.36 -20.38 9.88
N THR A 66 11.23 -20.63 8.92
CA THR A 66 10.88 -21.40 7.70
C THR A 66 10.52 -22.84 8.04
N TRP A 67 11.41 -23.53 8.75
CA TRP A 67 11.27 -24.95 9.02
C TRP A 67 10.00 -25.30 9.82
N PRO A 68 9.62 -24.56 10.89
CA PRO A 68 8.33 -24.76 11.57
C PRO A 68 7.12 -24.57 10.65
N ILE A 69 7.14 -23.57 9.77
CA ILE A 69 6.01 -23.29 8.86
C ILE A 69 5.90 -24.38 7.80
N GLU A 70 7.02 -24.77 7.17
CA GLU A 70 7.02 -25.82 6.15
C GLU A 70 6.53 -27.15 6.71
N THR A 71 7.05 -27.55 7.87
CA THR A 71 6.68 -28.82 8.52
C THR A 71 5.19 -28.87 8.85
N ALA A 72 4.61 -27.74 9.26
CA ALA A 72 3.18 -27.63 9.52
C ALA A 72 2.32 -27.71 8.24
N LEU A 73 2.85 -27.27 7.09
CA LEU A 73 2.13 -27.17 5.83
C LEU A 73 2.27 -28.41 4.94
N LEU A 74 3.39 -29.15 5.01
CA LEU A 74 3.61 -30.37 4.22
C LEU A 74 2.55 -31.46 4.49
N GLY A 75 1.97 -31.49 5.70
CA GLY A 75 0.89 -32.41 6.08
C GLY A 75 -0.52 -31.88 5.86
N ALA A 76 -0.68 -30.71 5.23
CA ALA A 76 -1.97 -30.06 5.07
C ALA A 76 -2.76 -30.63 3.87
N SER A 77 -4.08 -30.63 3.99
CA SER A 77 -4.98 -31.21 2.97
C SER A 77 -4.86 -30.48 1.63
N GLY A 78 -4.60 -31.22 0.56
CA GLY A 78 -4.56 -30.69 -0.81
C GLY A 78 -3.27 -29.97 -1.19
N VAL A 79 -2.29 -29.88 -0.29
CA VAL A 79 -0.96 -29.35 -0.61
C VAL A 79 -0.19 -30.38 -1.44
N GLU A 80 0.33 -29.97 -2.58
CA GLU A 80 1.15 -30.81 -3.47
C GLU A 80 2.64 -30.53 -3.28
N ALA A 81 3.00 -29.26 -3.09
CA ALA A 81 4.38 -28.85 -2.85
C ALA A 81 4.45 -27.62 -1.94
N VAL A 82 5.49 -27.57 -1.13
CA VAL A 82 5.90 -26.38 -0.37
C VAL A 82 7.30 -26.02 -0.82
N ARG A 83 7.50 -24.76 -1.21
CA ARG A 83 8.80 -24.21 -1.58
C ARG A 83 9.05 -22.97 -0.75
N SER A 84 10.25 -22.79 -0.24
CA SER A 84 10.61 -21.60 0.51
C SER A 84 11.86 -20.95 -0.06
N GLN A 85 12.00 -19.69 0.30
CA GLN A 85 13.21 -18.92 0.11
C GLN A 85 13.45 -18.11 1.38
N SER A 86 14.54 -18.44 2.08
CA SER A 86 15.01 -17.73 3.26
C SER A 86 16.14 -16.78 2.86
N SER A 87 16.00 -15.52 3.23
CA SER A 87 17.00 -14.49 3.03
C SER A 87 17.14 -13.68 4.31
N GLN A 88 18.18 -12.86 4.42
CA GLN A 88 18.33 -11.95 5.53
C GLN A 88 17.07 -11.06 5.67
N ASP A 89 16.57 -10.93 6.90
CA ASP A 89 15.37 -10.16 7.27
C ASP A 89 14.03 -10.62 6.69
N MET A 90 13.98 -11.64 5.82
CA MET A 90 12.76 -12.02 5.12
C MET A 90 12.72 -13.49 4.70
N ASN A 91 11.56 -14.10 4.89
CA ASN A 91 11.22 -15.41 4.34
C ASN A 91 9.99 -15.33 3.43
N VAL A 92 10.02 -16.06 2.31
CA VAL A 92 8.89 -16.24 1.41
C VAL A 92 8.62 -17.74 1.22
N ILE A 93 7.40 -18.19 1.50
CA ILE A 93 6.97 -19.59 1.31
C ILE A 93 5.83 -19.64 0.29
N TYR A 94 5.99 -20.49 -0.71
CA TYR A 94 5.02 -20.82 -1.75
C TYR A 94 4.41 -22.19 -1.45
N VAL A 95 3.11 -22.20 -1.18
CA VAL A 95 2.32 -23.43 -0.99
C VAL A 95 1.53 -23.68 -2.26
N GLU A 96 1.85 -24.74 -3.00
CA GLU A 96 1.19 -25.13 -4.24
C GLU A 96 0.12 -26.19 -3.96
N PHE A 97 -1.07 -25.99 -4.51
CA PHE A 97 -2.20 -26.93 -4.44
C PHE A 97 -2.53 -27.47 -5.84
N GLY A 98 -3.26 -28.58 -5.87
CA GLY A 98 -3.73 -29.16 -7.13
C GLY A 98 -4.68 -28.26 -7.93
N TRP A 99 -4.69 -28.42 -9.25
CA TRP A 99 -5.41 -27.57 -10.21
C TRP A 99 -6.91 -27.38 -9.96
N LYS A 100 -7.57 -28.34 -9.30
CA LYS A 100 -9.02 -28.30 -9.03
C LYS A 100 -9.37 -27.69 -7.67
N THR A 101 -8.36 -27.29 -6.90
CA THR A 101 -8.56 -26.76 -5.55
C THR A 101 -9.00 -25.30 -5.62
N ASP A 102 -10.11 -24.98 -4.96
CA ASP A 102 -10.54 -23.59 -4.83
C ASP A 102 -9.54 -22.79 -3.97
N ILE A 103 -9.15 -21.61 -4.43
CA ILE A 103 -8.17 -20.75 -3.74
C ILE A 103 -8.62 -20.36 -2.33
N ARG A 104 -9.92 -20.21 -2.07
CA ARG A 104 -10.46 -19.88 -0.75
C ARG A 104 -10.28 -21.04 0.21
N TYR A 105 -10.53 -22.27 -0.26
CA TYR A 105 -10.27 -23.48 0.51
C TYR A 105 -8.78 -23.63 0.82
N ALA A 106 -7.91 -23.47 -0.19
CA ALA A 106 -6.46 -23.51 -0.03
C ALA A 106 -5.98 -22.51 1.04
N ARG A 107 -6.45 -21.26 0.98
CA ARG A 107 -6.12 -20.23 1.98
C ARG A 107 -6.64 -20.56 3.38
N GLN A 108 -7.85 -21.13 3.48
CA GLN A 108 -8.40 -21.54 4.77
C GLN A 108 -7.54 -22.64 5.41
N VAL A 109 -7.14 -23.65 4.63
CA VAL A 109 -6.25 -24.73 5.09
C VAL A 109 -4.91 -24.15 5.58
N VAL A 110 -4.29 -23.25 4.81
CA VAL A 110 -3.05 -22.60 5.21
C VAL A 110 -3.24 -21.77 6.48
N MET A 111 -4.33 -21.00 6.59
CA MET A 111 -4.62 -20.18 7.77
C MET A 111 -4.78 -21.01 9.04
N GLU A 112 -5.48 -22.15 8.95
CA GLU A 112 -5.69 -23.06 10.06
C GLU A 112 -4.37 -23.67 10.54
N ARG A 113 -3.50 -24.08 9.62
CA ARG A 113 -2.17 -24.60 9.96
C ARG A 113 -1.26 -23.52 10.54
N LEU A 114 -1.21 -22.37 9.90
CA LEU A 114 -0.35 -21.25 10.29
C LEU A 114 -0.66 -20.74 11.71
N ALA A 115 -1.93 -20.77 12.11
CA ALA A 115 -2.37 -20.38 13.45
C ALA A 115 -1.79 -21.27 14.58
N THR A 116 -1.35 -22.49 14.26
CA THR A 116 -0.83 -23.45 15.23
C THR A 116 0.70 -23.48 15.32
N VAL A 117 1.39 -22.77 14.43
CA VAL A 117 2.87 -22.82 14.35
C VAL A 117 3.48 -21.89 15.40
N PRO A 118 4.41 -22.38 16.25
CA PRO A 118 5.12 -21.52 17.18
C PRO A 118 6.03 -20.54 16.42
N MET A 119 5.99 -19.26 16.82
CA MET A 119 6.81 -18.19 16.21
C MET A 119 7.65 -17.49 17.27
N PRO A 120 8.87 -17.03 16.92
CA PRO A 120 9.65 -16.14 17.77
C PRO A 120 8.88 -14.85 18.09
N PRO A 121 9.16 -14.21 19.24
CA PRO A 121 8.47 -12.98 19.64
C PRO A 121 8.67 -11.87 18.60
N GLY A 122 7.57 -11.23 18.19
CA GLY A 122 7.58 -10.14 17.22
C GLY A 122 7.53 -10.56 15.75
N ILE A 123 7.74 -11.84 15.43
CA ILE A 123 7.65 -12.37 14.07
C ILE A 123 6.24 -12.92 13.83
N ARG A 124 5.59 -12.45 12.76
CA ARG A 124 4.24 -12.88 12.40
C ARG A 124 4.16 -13.15 10.90
N PRO A 125 4.04 -14.42 10.49
CA PRO A 125 3.82 -14.77 9.10
C PRO A 125 2.48 -14.21 8.62
N GLN A 126 2.45 -13.67 7.41
CA GLN A 126 1.24 -13.14 6.80
C GLN A 126 1.01 -13.78 5.43
N MET A 127 -0.22 -14.23 5.17
CA MET A 127 -0.60 -14.64 3.83
C MET A 127 -0.75 -13.41 2.95
N THR A 128 -0.01 -13.37 1.86
CA THR A 128 -0.19 -12.36 0.80
C THR A 128 -1.60 -12.45 0.20
N PRO A 129 -2.11 -11.39 -0.44
CA PRO A 129 -3.32 -11.47 -1.23
C PRO A 129 -3.23 -12.55 -2.33
N PRO A 130 -4.36 -13.09 -2.81
CA PRO A 130 -4.33 -13.99 -3.95
C PRO A 130 -3.74 -13.27 -5.16
N ALA A 131 -2.65 -13.81 -5.69
CA ALA A 131 -1.91 -13.24 -6.81
C ALA A 131 -1.78 -14.25 -7.95
N SER A 132 -1.94 -13.75 -9.17
CA SER A 132 -1.80 -14.49 -10.43
C SER A 132 -0.45 -14.15 -11.07
N ILE A 133 0.19 -15.09 -11.77
CA ILE A 133 1.39 -14.79 -12.59
C ILE A 133 1.05 -13.77 -13.68
N MET A 134 -0.20 -13.77 -14.15
CA MET A 134 -0.74 -12.81 -15.12
C MET A 134 -1.28 -11.53 -14.47
N GLY A 135 -1.37 -11.49 -13.13
CA GLY A 135 -2.05 -10.43 -12.38
C GLY A 135 -1.29 -9.10 -12.28
N GLN A 136 -0.02 -9.04 -12.72
CA GLN A 136 0.73 -7.78 -12.72
C GLN A 136 0.43 -6.96 -13.98
N ILE A 137 -0.65 -6.19 -13.92
CA ILE A 137 -1.21 -5.51 -15.10
C ILE A 137 -0.60 -4.10 -15.29
N MET A 138 -0.08 -3.47 -14.23
CA MET A 138 0.37 -2.06 -14.29
C MET A 138 1.53 -1.74 -13.35
N HIS A 139 2.53 -1.02 -13.87
CA HIS A 139 3.57 -0.36 -13.07
C HIS A 139 3.32 1.15 -13.08
N VAL A 140 3.31 1.77 -11.90
CA VAL A 140 3.09 3.21 -11.76
C VAL A 140 4.26 3.83 -11.01
N GLY A 141 4.96 4.75 -11.66
CA GLY A 141 6.01 5.56 -11.04
C GLY A 141 5.44 6.88 -10.53
N ILE A 142 5.79 7.24 -9.29
CA ILE A 142 5.43 8.54 -8.70
C ILE A 142 6.72 9.30 -8.43
N HIS A 143 6.76 10.55 -8.88
CA HIS A 143 7.88 11.46 -8.67
C HIS A 143 7.34 12.85 -8.33
N ARG A 144 8.15 13.66 -7.66
CA ARG A 144 7.81 15.06 -7.47
C ARG A 144 8.18 15.85 -8.72
N ARG A 145 7.22 16.62 -9.22
CA ARG A 145 7.44 17.52 -10.34
C ARG A 145 8.15 18.78 -9.86
N LYS A 146 9.10 19.28 -10.66
CA LYS A 146 9.71 20.60 -10.49
C LYS A 146 8.75 21.71 -10.92
N GLY A 147 8.95 22.90 -10.37
CA GLY A 147 8.14 24.08 -10.70
C GLY A 147 8.43 24.67 -12.08
N PRO A 148 7.67 25.71 -12.48
CA PRO A 148 7.86 26.38 -13.77
C PRO A 148 9.27 26.95 -13.99
N GLN A 149 10.01 27.26 -12.91
CA GLN A 149 11.39 27.74 -12.97
C GLN A 149 12.41 26.63 -12.67
N GLY A 150 11.98 25.37 -12.62
CA GLY A 150 12.84 24.23 -12.29
C GLY A 150 13.14 24.07 -10.79
N GLY A 151 12.46 24.84 -9.93
CA GLY A 151 12.66 24.82 -8.48
C GLY A 151 11.88 23.72 -7.75
N ASP A 152 12.09 23.65 -6.44
CA ASP A 152 11.35 22.76 -5.54
C ASP A 152 9.99 23.37 -5.19
N LEU A 153 8.94 22.56 -5.28
CA LEU A 153 7.57 22.99 -5.00
C LEU A 153 7.11 22.55 -3.61
N ALA A 154 6.42 23.45 -2.90
CA ALA A 154 5.75 23.17 -1.65
C ALA A 154 4.34 23.78 -1.63
N ALA A 155 3.37 23.06 -1.06
CA ALA A 155 2.01 23.55 -0.91
C ALA A 155 1.90 24.57 0.23
N VAL A 156 1.17 25.66 -0.01
CA VAL A 156 0.97 26.72 1.00
C VAL A 156 -0.32 26.45 1.78
N GLY A 157 -0.22 25.55 2.76
CA GLY A 157 -1.38 25.11 3.56
C GLY A 157 -2.53 24.62 2.67
N GLN A 158 -3.74 25.08 2.96
CA GLN A 158 -4.95 24.75 2.18
C GLN A 158 -5.37 25.87 1.21
N THR A 159 -4.51 26.85 0.95
CA THR A 159 -4.85 28.02 0.10
C THR A 159 -4.99 27.71 -1.39
N GLY A 160 -4.48 26.55 -1.82
CA GLY A 160 -4.35 26.19 -3.23
C GLY A 160 -3.13 26.79 -3.92
N PHE A 161 -2.37 27.68 -3.26
CA PHE A 161 -1.12 28.22 -3.81
C PHE A 161 0.04 27.22 -3.68
N LEU A 162 0.99 27.33 -4.59
CA LEU A 162 2.23 26.57 -4.60
C LEU A 162 3.41 27.52 -4.52
N ALA A 163 4.24 27.34 -3.50
CA ALA A 163 5.51 28.04 -3.37
C ALA A 163 6.57 27.28 -4.15
N GLU A 164 7.39 27.98 -4.91
CA GLU A 164 8.56 27.47 -5.62
C GLU A 164 9.82 28.09 -5.03
N ARG A 165 10.78 27.25 -4.65
CA ARG A 165 12.11 27.63 -4.23
C ARG A 165 13.09 27.39 -5.36
N THR A 166 13.75 28.44 -5.80
CA THR A 166 14.87 28.40 -6.74
C THR A 166 16.13 28.91 -6.06
N GLU A 167 17.30 28.61 -6.61
CA GLU A 167 18.58 29.12 -6.11
C GLU A 167 19.24 29.95 -7.20
N VAL A 168 19.49 31.23 -6.91
CA VAL A 168 20.21 32.15 -7.79
C VAL A 168 21.41 32.67 -7.01
N GLY A 169 22.63 32.35 -7.46
CA GLY A 169 23.86 32.80 -6.79
C GLY A 169 23.97 32.34 -5.33
N ASN A 170 23.55 31.11 -5.02
CA ASN A 170 23.55 30.52 -3.67
C ASN A 170 22.59 31.20 -2.66
N GLN A 171 21.67 32.05 -3.14
CA GLN A 171 20.60 32.62 -2.33
C GLN A 171 19.24 32.00 -2.72
N PRO A 172 18.42 31.59 -1.74
CA PRO A 172 17.11 31.01 -2.01
C PRO A 172 16.11 32.10 -2.42
N VAL A 173 15.47 31.91 -3.57
CA VAL A 173 14.43 32.80 -4.10
C VAL A 173 13.08 32.10 -4.05
N LEU A 174 12.11 32.76 -3.42
CA LEU A 174 10.73 32.30 -3.33
C LEU A 174 9.88 32.93 -4.44
N THR A 175 9.18 32.10 -5.21
CA THR A 175 8.08 32.52 -6.10
C THR A 175 6.80 31.82 -5.66
N LEU A 176 5.68 32.55 -5.60
CA LEU A 176 4.37 31.97 -5.30
C LEU A 176 3.52 31.86 -6.56
N TRP A 177 2.88 30.72 -6.73
CA TRP A 177 2.08 30.38 -7.90
C TRP A 177 0.64 30.08 -7.53
N ARG A 178 -0.29 30.59 -8.33
CA ARG A 178 -1.69 30.17 -8.37
C ARG A 178 -1.87 29.26 -9.60
N PRO A 179 -1.91 27.93 -9.43
CA PRO A 179 -2.11 27.02 -10.56
C PRO A 179 -3.57 27.09 -11.06
N ARG A 180 -3.79 27.37 -12.35
CA ARG A 180 -5.10 27.12 -12.99
C ARG A 180 -5.25 25.64 -13.36
N SER A 181 -4.31 25.09 -14.11
CA SER A 181 -4.20 23.67 -14.42
C SER A 181 -2.91 23.10 -13.83
N ARG A 182 -3.02 22.08 -12.96
CA ARG A 182 -1.84 21.49 -12.31
C ARG A 182 -0.88 20.79 -13.29
N ASN A 183 -1.38 20.34 -14.44
CA ASN A 183 -0.59 19.62 -15.42
C ASN A 183 0.08 20.56 -16.44
N ASP A 184 -0.46 21.75 -16.64
CA ASP A 184 0.09 22.77 -17.55
C ASP A 184 0.73 23.91 -16.75
N LEU A 185 2.07 23.90 -16.67
CA LEU A 185 2.86 24.88 -15.94
C LEU A 185 2.77 26.29 -16.53
N THR A 186 2.42 26.42 -17.81
CA THR A 186 2.32 27.74 -18.47
C THR A 186 1.06 28.50 -18.02
N SER A 187 0.06 27.77 -17.53
CA SER A 187 -1.20 28.32 -17.02
C SER A 187 -1.09 28.91 -15.60
N TRP A 188 0.09 28.88 -14.98
CA TRP A 188 0.28 29.27 -13.59
C TRP A 188 0.53 30.77 -13.48
N GLU A 189 -0.28 31.43 -12.66
CA GLU A 189 -0.18 32.88 -12.44
C GLU A 189 0.73 33.16 -11.23
N ARG A 190 1.64 34.13 -11.37
CA ARG A 190 2.48 34.57 -10.25
C ARG A 190 1.65 35.39 -9.27
N VAL A 191 1.78 35.10 -7.98
CA VAL A 191 1.17 35.88 -6.90
C VAL A 191 2.25 36.71 -6.22
N THR A 192 1.94 37.96 -5.90
CA THR A 192 2.86 38.85 -5.19
C THR A 192 3.06 38.37 -3.75
N VAL A 193 4.31 38.44 -3.31
CA VAL A 193 4.74 37.99 -1.98
C VAL A 193 5.51 39.11 -1.30
N GLU A 194 5.06 39.46 -0.10
CA GLU A 194 5.63 40.49 0.77
C GLU A 194 6.32 39.86 1.98
N ASN A 195 7.22 40.63 2.64
CA ASN A 195 7.84 40.26 3.91
C ASN A 195 8.45 38.85 3.94
N ARG A 196 9.33 38.55 2.98
CA ARG A 196 9.97 37.24 2.84
C ARG A 196 11.10 37.11 3.85
N VAL A 197 10.96 36.22 4.81
CA VAL A 197 11.99 35.94 5.82
C VAL A 197 12.32 34.45 5.75
N TRP A 198 13.57 34.15 5.40
CA TRP A 198 14.09 32.78 5.41
C TRP A 198 14.61 32.46 6.81
N ASP A 199 14.24 31.28 7.31
CA ASP A 199 14.67 30.79 8.62
C ASP A 199 15.82 29.77 8.46
N GLY A 200 16.82 29.87 9.34
CA GLY A 200 18.03 29.04 9.37
C GLY A 200 19.17 29.48 8.44
N ALA A 201 20.33 28.85 8.62
CA ALA A 201 21.52 29.08 7.79
C ALA A 201 21.32 28.57 6.34
N ALA A 202 21.97 29.22 5.38
CA ALA A 202 21.93 28.81 3.98
C ALA A 202 22.43 27.35 3.82
N PRO A 203 21.77 26.50 3.02
CA PRO A 203 20.56 26.78 2.23
C PRO A 203 19.28 26.69 3.06
N SER A 204 18.68 27.84 3.37
CA SER A 204 17.43 27.94 4.14
C SER A 204 16.29 27.27 3.37
N ARG A 205 15.51 26.45 4.08
CA ARG A 205 14.40 25.67 3.52
C ARG A 205 13.04 26.03 4.10
N THR A 206 13.00 26.85 5.13
CA THR A 206 11.77 27.38 5.70
C THR A 206 11.69 28.86 5.38
N VAL A 207 10.54 29.30 4.87
CA VAL A 207 10.29 30.70 4.55
C VAL A 207 8.94 31.12 5.11
N THR A 208 8.95 32.24 5.80
CA THR A 208 7.74 32.95 6.20
C THR A 208 7.53 34.12 5.25
N PHE A 209 6.31 34.28 4.78
CA PHE A 209 5.96 35.35 3.85
C PHE A 209 4.51 35.76 4.01
N THR A 210 4.18 36.97 3.55
CA THR A 210 2.81 37.47 3.53
C THR A 210 2.26 37.39 2.10
N ALA A 211 1.10 36.76 1.94
CA ALA A 211 0.35 36.73 0.69
C ALA A 211 -1.13 37.03 0.97
N ASN A 212 -1.74 37.92 0.20
CA ASN A 212 -3.12 38.39 0.40
C ASN A 212 -3.40 38.86 1.85
N GLY A 213 -2.44 39.56 2.47
CA GLY A 213 -2.57 40.09 3.84
C GLY A 213 -2.50 39.04 4.96
N ARG A 214 -2.20 37.77 4.66
CA ARG A 214 -2.00 36.71 5.66
C ARG A 214 -0.57 36.18 5.64
N SER A 215 0.00 35.95 6.82
CA SER A 215 1.31 35.35 6.96
C SER A 215 1.23 33.83 6.80
N HIS A 216 2.12 33.27 6.01
CA HIS A 216 2.24 31.86 5.72
C HIS A 216 3.68 31.40 5.89
N THR A 217 3.87 30.26 6.56
CA THR A 217 5.17 29.60 6.68
C THR A 217 5.16 28.33 5.85
N VAL A 218 6.15 28.18 5.00
CA VAL A 218 6.31 27.02 4.10
C VAL A 218 7.68 26.41 4.29
N ARG A 219 7.73 25.09 4.39
CA ARG A 219 8.95 24.29 4.45
C ARG A 219 9.12 23.49 3.16
N PHE A 220 10.27 23.65 2.53
CA PHE A 220 10.70 22.84 1.39
C PHE A 220 11.43 21.60 1.91
N TYR A 221 11.08 20.44 1.36
CA TYR A 221 11.73 19.18 1.75
C TYR A 221 13.12 19.07 1.14
N ASN A 222 14.05 18.47 1.88
CA ASN A 222 15.29 17.98 1.30
C ASN A 222 15.02 16.67 0.50
N PRO A 223 15.97 16.19 -0.32
CA PRO A 223 15.75 14.99 -1.15
C PRO A 223 15.35 13.73 -0.37
N LEU A 224 15.87 13.55 0.86
CA LEU A 224 15.52 12.41 1.72
C LEU A 224 14.09 12.56 2.28
N GLU A 225 13.77 13.74 2.79
CA GLU A 225 12.41 14.08 3.26
C GLU A 225 11.37 13.93 2.16
N GLU A 226 11.72 14.32 0.93
CA GLU A 226 10.87 14.17 -0.24
C GLU A 226 10.59 12.71 -0.56
N ARG A 227 11.62 11.85 -0.56
CA ARG A 227 11.44 10.40 -0.75
C ARG A 227 10.55 9.79 0.34
N MET A 228 10.71 10.24 1.59
CA MET A 228 9.87 9.79 2.72
C MET A 228 8.43 10.28 2.61
N ASP A 229 8.21 11.53 2.20
CA ASP A 229 6.87 12.10 2.01
C ASP A 229 6.13 11.43 0.85
N LEU A 230 6.82 11.16 -0.26
CA LEU A 230 6.28 10.39 -1.37
C LEU A 230 5.91 8.98 -0.92
N ARG A 231 6.81 8.28 -0.21
CA ARG A 231 6.51 6.94 0.34
C ARG A 231 5.27 6.97 1.23
N THR A 232 5.20 7.92 2.15
CA THR A 232 4.07 8.11 3.07
C THR A 232 2.78 8.38 2.29
N THR A 233 2.82 9.26 1.30
CA THR A 233 1.66 9.55 0.44
C THR A 233 1.20 8.31 -0.31
N VAL A 234 2.12 7.51 -0.85
CA VAL A 234 1.75 6.28 -1.55
C VAL A 234 1.12 5.27 -0.60
N ASP A 235 1.74 5.02 0.55
CA ASP A 235 1.26 4.02 1.51
C ASP A 235 -0.11 4.41 2.11
N TRP A 236 -0.32 5.68 2.43
CA TRP A 236 -1.52 6.14 3.16
C TRP A 236 -2.63 6.71 2.29
N LEU A 237 -2.33 7.18 1.08
CA LEU A 237 -3.31 7.81 0.20
C LEU A 237 -3.54 7.01 -1.08
N VAL A 238 -2.48 6.66 -1.81
CA VAL A 238 -2.60 6.06 -3.15
C VAL A 238 -2.98 4.59 -3.05
N ARG A 239 -2.21 3.81 -2.28
CA ARG A 239 -2.42 2.38 -2.09
C ARG A 239 -3.83 2.04 -1.59
N PRO A 240 -4.38 2.69 -0.54
CA PRO A 240 -5.74 2.38 -0.08
C PRO A 240 -6.83 2.79 -1.08
N ARG A 241 -6.57 3.76 -1.96
CA ARG A 241 -7.52 4.14 -3.02
C ARG A 241 -7.53 3.13 -4.16
N LEU A 242 -6.36 2.64 -4.57
CA LEU A 242 -6.25 1.59 -5.59
C LEU A 242 -6.87 0.28 -5.09
N LEU A 243 -6.58 -0.14 -3.85
CA LEU A 243 -7.16 -1.35 -3.27
C LEU A 243 -8.70 -1.32 -3.11
N LYS A 244 -9.33 -0.15 -3.20
CA LYS A 244 -10.79 -0.03 -3.22
C LYS A 244 -11.42 -0.32 -4.59
N MET A 245 -10.62 -0.32 -5.65
CA MET A 245 -11.13 -0.58 -6.99
C MET A 245 -11.41 -2.08 -7.16
N PRO A 246 -12.61 -2.47 -7.65
CA PRO A 246 -12.91 -3.86 -7.93
C PRO A 246 -11.89 -4.48 -8.89
N GLY A 247 -11.44 -5.69 -8.59
CA GLY A 247 -10.46 -6.43 -9.40
C GLY A 247 -8.99 -6.21 -9.00
N ILE A 248 -8.69 -5.25 -8.11
CA ILE A 248 -7.31 -5.07 -7.60
C ILE A 248 -7.12 -5.89 -6.32
N ALA A 249 -6.35 -6.97 -6.42
CA ALA A 249 -6.03 -7.84 -5.28
C ALA A 249 -4.89 -7.28 -4.42
N GLU A 250 -3.89 -6.64 -5.04
CA GLU A 250 -2.71 -6.16 -4.35
C GLU A 250 -2.12 -4.90 -5.00
N VAL A 251 -1.48 -4.08 -4.17
CA VAL A 251 -0.68 -2.93 -4.60
C VAL A 251 0.66 -2.98 -3.87
N ILE A 252 1.70 -3.31 -4.61
CA ILE A 252 3.08 -3.40 -4.11
C ILE A 252 3.75 -2.04 -4.31
N VAL A 253 4.25 -1.47 -3.22
CA VAL A 253 4.96 -0.17 -3.25
C VAL A 253 6.45 -0.44 -3.19
N MET A 254 7.15 -0.13 -4.28
CA MET A 254 8.60 -0.31 -4.41
C MET A 254 9.32 1.04 -4.30
N GLY A 255 10.47 1.04 -3.61
CA GLY A 255 11.26 2.25 -3.40
C GLY A 255 10.64 3.25 -2.40
N GLY A 256 11.29 4.41 -2.29
CA GLY A 256 11.01 5.40 -1.25
C GLY A 256 11.50 4.96 0.13
N ASP A 257 11.68 5.92 1.04
CA ASP A 257 12.16 5.64 2.39
C ASP A 257 10.99 5.66 3.37
N LYS A 258 10.90 4.68 4.27
CA LYS A 258 9.86 4.69 5.31
C LYS A 258 10.25 5.70 6.39
N LYS A 259 9.31 6.57 6.75
CA LYS A 259 9.51 7.51 7.86
C LYS A 259 9.59 6.71 9.17
N GLN A 260 10.72 6.84 9.86
CA GLN A 260 10.98 6.18 11.14
C GLN A 260 11.55 7.18 12.15
N TYR A 261 11.15 7.06 13.41
CA TYR A 261 11.74 7.81 14.51
C TYR A 261 12.81 6.95 15.15
N GLN A 262 14.08 7.35 14.96
CA GLN A 262 15.23 6.67 15.55
C GLN A 262 15.64 7.39 16.83
N VAL A 263 15.69 6.66 17.94
CA VAL A 263 16.24 7.15 19.18
C VAL A 263 17.70 6.71 19.25
N LEU A 264 18.61 7.62 18.92
CA LEU A 264 20.05 7.38 18.99
C LEU A 264 20.50 7.64 20.43
N VAL A 265 20.84 6.56 21.14
CA VAL A 265 21.24 6.62 22.54
C VAL A 265 22.75 6.78 22.64
N ASP A 266 23.20 7.69 23.50
CA ASP A 266 24.61 7.97 23.76
C ASP A 266 25.11 7.09 24.93
N PRO A 267 26.06 6.16 24.69
CA PRO A 267 26.56 5.27 25.73
C PRO A 267 27.21 5.98 26.92
N GLU A 268 27.86 7.13 26.70
CA GLU A 268 28.53 7.87 27.77
C GLU A 268 27.51 8.47 28.75
N LYS A 269 26.41 9.01 28.21
CA LYS A 269 25.30 9.55 29.02
C LYS A 269 24.58 8.45 29.79
N LEU A 270 24.39 7.27 29.20
CA LEU A 270 23.79 6.14 29.92
C LEU A 270 24.58 5.81 31.19
N LEU A 271 25.91 5.80 31.10
CA LEU A 271 26.79 5.56 32.25
C LEU A 271 26.75 6.71 33.26
N GLU A 272 26.79 7.96 32.79
CA GLU A 272 26.74 9.16 33.66
C GLU A 272 25.45 9.19 34.50
N TYR A 273 24.31 8.89 33.87
CA TYR A 273 23.01 8.88 34.54
C TYR A 273 22.67 7.54 35.21
N ASN A 274 23.55 6.54 35.13
CA ASN A 274 23.34 5.18 35.63
C ASN A 274 22.01 4.56 35.14
N VAL A 275 21.71 4.71 33.85
CA VAL A 275 20.51 4.19 33.18
C VAL A 275 20.92 3.09 32.20
N SER A 276 20.22 1.96 32.22
CA SER A 276 20.48 0.87 31.27
C SER A 276 19.77 1.08 29.93
N LEU A 277 20.27 0.47 28.85
CA LEU A 277 19.60 0.52 27.55
C LEU A 277 18.19 -0.10 27.61
N GLN A 278 18.03 -1.17 28.39
CA GLN A 278 16.75 -1.85 28.61
C GLN A 278 15.72 -0.94 29.32
N GLU A 279 16.17 -0.09 30.25
CA GLU A 279 15.31 0.92 30.89
C GLU A 279 14.83 1.97 29.90
N VAL A 280 15.72 2.47 29.04
CA VAL A 280 15.34 3.42 27.98
C VAL A 280 14.31 2.80 27.03
N GLU A 281 14.53 1.56 26.60
CA GLU A 281 13.60 0.83 25.74
C GLU A 281 12.23 0.65 26.42
N SER A 282 12.23 0.24 27.69
CA SER A 282 11.01 0.04 28.48
C SER A 282 10.24 1.35 28.68
N ALA A 283 10.95 2.45 28.95
CA ALA A 283 10.38 3.77 29.13
C ALA A 283 9.74 4.31 27.85
N ILE A 284 10.38 4.11 26.69
CA ILE A 284 9.81 4.52 25.39
C ILE A 284 8.55 3.69 25.09
N LYS A 285 8.58 2.38 25.31
CA LYS A 285 7.43 1.49 25.10
C LYS A 285 6.24 1.87 26.00
N ALA A 286 6.49 2.21 27.26
CA ALA A 286 5.44 2.60 28.21
C ALA A 286 4.77 3.94 27.86
N ASN A 287 5.48 4.86 27.22
CA ASN A 287 4.98 6.20 26.89
C ASN A 287 4.34 6.33 25.50
N ASN A 288 4.25 5.24 24.72
CA ASN A 288 3.64 5.26 23.39
C ASN A 288 2.31 4.47 23.37
N LEU A 289 1.46 4.71 24.36
CA LEU A 289 0.18 4.03 24.55
C LEU A 289 -0.93 5.06 24.74
N ASN A 290 -2.03 4.89 24.02
CA ASN A 290 -3.28 5.59 24.31
C ASN A 290 -4.13 4.72 25.24
N ALA A 291 -4.65 5.29 26.31
CA ALA A 291 -5.51 4.63 27.29
C ALA A 291 -6.94 5.20 27.26
N SER A 292 -7.93 4.35 27.55
CA SER A 292 -9.31 4.82 27.77
C SER A 292 -9.49 5.14 29.26
N GLY A 293 -9.94 6.35 29.57
CA GLY A 293 -10.29 6.76 30.93
C GLY A 293 -11.72 6.38 31.34
N GLY A 294 -12.41 5.59 30.53
CA GLY A 294 -13.81 5.20 30.76
C GLY A 294 -14.80 6.25 30.24
N ILE A 295 -16.00 6.26 30.81
CA ILE A 295 -17.08 7.19 30.45
C ILE A 295 -17.38 8.03 31.69
N LEU A 296 -17.38 9.34 31.52
CA LEU A 296 -17.90 10.27 32.52
C LEU A 296 -19.38 10.50 32.23
N GLY A 297 -20.25 10.06 33.15
CA GLY A 297 -21.68 10.37 33.11
C GLY A 297 -21.94 11.67 33.84
N GLU A 298 -22.43 12.68 33.13
CA GLU A 298 -22.99 13.90 33.72
C GLU A 298 -24.44 14.02 33.23
N ASP A 299 -25.39 13.80 34.15
CA ASP A 299 -26.83 13.72 33.94
C ASP A 299 -27.27 12.84 32.74
N GLN A 300 -27.59 13.47 31.60
CA GLN A 300 -28.07 12.80 30.37
C GLN A 300 -26.99 12.67 29.29
N THR A 301 -25.74 13.03 29.59
CA THR A 301 -24.64 12.96 28.62
C THR A 301 -23.50 12.08 29.11
N GLU A 302 -23.18 11.07 28.32
CA GLU A 302 -22.00 10.23 28.50
C GLU A 302 -20.85 10.78 27.65
N ARG A 303 -19.73 11.09 28.29
CA ARG A 303 -18.51 11.56 27.61
C ARG A 303 -17.39 10.53 27.75
N PRO A 304 -16.92 9.92 26.64
CA PRO A 304 -15.78 9.03 26.71
C PRO A 304 -14.50 9.82 26.99
N VAL A 305 -13.76 9.42 28.02
CA VAL A 305 -12.46 9.99 28.34
C VAL A 305 -11.39 9.18 27.61
N ARG A 306 -10.54 9.86 26.83
CA ARG A 306 -9.37 9.29 26.15
C ARG A 306 -8.12 9.98 26.67
N VAL A 307 -7.12 9.19 27.07
CA VAL A 307 -5.82 9.61 27.60
C VAL A 307 -4.73 9.16 26.63
#